data_AF-A0A6J4WZP3-F1
#
_entry.id   AF-A0A6J4WZP3-F1
#
_cell.length_a   1.000
_cell.length_b   1.000
_cell.length_c   1.000
_cell.angle_alpha   90.00
_cell.angle_beta   90.00
_cell.angle_gamma   90.00
#
_symmetry.space_group_name_H-M   'P 1'
#
loop_
_entity.id
_entity.type
_entity.pdbx_description
1 polymer ?
#
loop_
_entity_poly.entity_id
_entity_poly.type
_entity_poly.pdbx_seq_one_letter_code
_entity_poly.pdbx_strand_id
1 'polypeptide(L)'
;MTEQRKESIEKLASAIFKKAEDREKAGRDHFETAWQATLELMLLMMEEQLLENLGQLLPMQISGDDEWDFYLDVMEKLDLPPDTGAVLITPSAFKGMNLSEFSEFEDSEIAPWKRNAYSVIISNIRDHTVVLQASLPGLEFAGIDIFEDGKHLADYMYNTVEECLEDLSNITWTYFRPKDEWNKGQIIRYTENWYGKSVYGVEGPDVKLHAEYSYVHHPELIDLTPLNAVFKLIQATVPKEYDTLERAIEITNDVNRDMDLGEPVVTEDGILRDDQSQCQALLNRITVEIDMKLDMLSYLKDVKVPGRNFQNPDYNQSFDEAAMRIYEAITGRECPKSVRVM
;
A
#
# COMPACT_ATOMS: atom_id res chain seq x y z
N MET A 1 23.59 5.28 2.36
CA MET A 1 23.18 6.53 1.71
C MET A 1 24.39 7.12 0.98
N THR A 2 24.26 7.47 -0.31
CA THR A 2 25.35 8.08 -1.08
C THR A 2 25.50 9.57 -0.73
N GLU A 3 26.72 10.13 -0.87
CA GLU A 3 26.99 11.53 -0.53
C GLU A 3 26.08 12.51 -1.30
N GLN A 4 25.85 12.23 -2.59
CA GLN A 4 24.93 13.01 -3.45
C GLN A 4 23.48 12.99 -2.96
N ARG A 5 23.01 11.86 -2.39
CA ARG A 5 21.66 11.76 -1.84
C ARG A 5 21.53 12.59 -0.57
N LYS A 6 22.56 12.60 0.27
CA LYS A 6 22.59 13.41 1.49
C LYS A 6 22.52 14.90 1.16
N GLU A 7 23.33 15.38 0.21
CA GLU A 7 23.29 16.77 -0.28
C GLU A 7 21.91 17.14 -0.86
N SER A 8 21.25 16.22 -1.56
CA SER A 8 19.90 16.45 -2.10
C SER A 8 18.85 16.58 -1.00
N ILE A 9 18.88 15.72 0.02
CA ILE A 9 17.95 15.75 1.15
C ILE A 9 18.15 17.04 1.97
N GLU A 10 19.39 17.43 2.26
CA GLU A 10 19.69 18.67 2.98
C GLU A 10 19.16 19.91 2.26
N LYS A 11 19.25 19.92 0.92
CA LYS A 11 18.71 21.00 0.10
C LYS A 11 17.18 21.05 0.12
N LEU A 12 16.52 19.89 0.06
CA LEU A 12 15.05 19.79 0.13
C LEU A 12 14.53 20.19 1.51
N ALA A 13 15.17 19.71 2.59
CA ALA A 13 14.86 20.11 3.96
C ALA A 13 15.02 21.63 4.16
N SER A 14 16.12 22.21 3.65
CA SER A 14 16.32 23.67 3.69
C SER A 14 15.23 24.43 2.93
N ALA A 15 14.72 23.89 1.83
CA ALA A 15 13.63 24.49 1.07
C ALA A 15 12.30 24.46 1.85
N ILE A 16 12.03 23.37 2.60
CA ILE A 16 10.85 23.24 3.47
C ILE A 16 10.88 24.32 4.57
N PHE A 17 11.99 24.48 5.29
CA PHE A 17 12.09 25.49 6.34
C PHE A 17 12.04 26.91 5.79
N LYS A 18 12.66 27.17 4.62
CA LYS A 18 12.52 28.47 3.94
C LYS A 18 11.06 28.76 3.57
N LYS A 19 10.33 27.76 3.07
CA LYS A 19 8.89 27.87 2.77
C LYS A 19 8.09 28.22 4.03
N ALA A 20 8.43 27.64 5.19
CA ALA A 20 7.83 27.99 6.48
C ALA A 20 8.10 29.45 6.89
N GLU A 21 9.35 29.91 6.78
CA GLU A 21 9.69 31.32 7.05
C GLU A 21 8.95 32.29 6.11
N ASP A 22 8.83 31.94 4.83
CA ASP A 22 8.15 32.78 3.85
C ASP A 22 6.64 32.87 4.14
N ARG A 23 6.03 31.77 4.62
CA ARG A 23 4.65 31.75 5.13
C ARG A 23 4.50 32.64 6.37
N GLU A 24 5.43 32.56 7.33
CA GLU A 24 5.44 33.42 8.53
C GLU A 24 5.55 34.91 8.16
N LYS A 25 6.47 35.26 7.24
CA LYS A 25 6.59 36.63 6.70
C LYS A 25 5.31 37.11 6.00
N ALA A 26 4.52 36.20 5.44
CA ALA A 26 3.21 36.48 4.86
C ALA A 26 2.07 36.58 5.92
N GLY A 27 2.41 36.55 7.21
CA GLY A 27 1.48 36.73 8.34
C GLY A 27 0.77 35.45 8.77
N ARG A 28 1.32 34.26 8.42
CA ARG A 28 0.86 32.98 8.96
C ARG A 28 1.36 32.79 10.39
N ASP A 29 0.66 31.94 11.15
CA ASP A 29 1.06 31.63 12.52
C ASP A 29 2.37 30.84 12.55
N HIS A 30 3.26 31.20 13.48
CA HIS A 30 4.58 30.59 13.59
C HIS A 30 4.50 29.10 13.96
N PHE A 31 3.61 28.75 14.90
CA PHE A 31 3.45 27.37 15.32
C PHE A 31 2.91 26.51 14.17
N GLU A 32 1.86 26.96 13.49
CA GLU A 32 1.25 26.20 12.39
C GLU A 32 2.20 26.01 11.19
N THR A 33 2.97 27.04 10.87
CA THR A 33 3.96 26.96 9.79
C THR A 33 5.13 26.04 10.13
N ALA A 34 5.65 26.10 11.35
CA ALA A 34 6.71 25.22 11.82
C ALA A 34 6.23 23.76 11.94
N TRP A 35 4.98 23.56 12.38
CA TRP A 35 4.40 22.23 12.49
C TRP A 35 4.19 21.58 11.13
N GLN A 36 3.57 22.28 10.17
CA GLN A 36 3.45 21.76 8.80
C GLN A 36 4.83 21.47 8.18
N ALA A 37 5.83 22.30 8.42
CA ALA A 37 7.21 22.05 7.96
C ALA A 37 7.80 20.76 8.54
N THR A 38 7.49 20.46 9.80
CA THR A 38 7.93 19.21 10.47
C THR A 38 7.25 17.99 9.82
N LEU A 39 5.96 18.08 9.51
CA LEU A 39 5.25 17.02 8.77
C LEU A 39 5.79 16.84 7.35
N GLU A 40 6.05 17.94 6.63
CA GLU A 40 6.70 17.92 5.31
C GLU A 40 8.08 17.25 5.38
N LEU A 41 8.85 17.45 6.45
CA LEU A 41 10.14 16.79 6.67
C LEU A 41 9.99 15.28 6.92
N MET A 42 9.00 14.85 7.70
CA MET A 42 8.73 13.42 7.90
C MET A 42 8.33 12.71 6.60
N LEU A 43 7.56 13.39 5.74
CA LEU A 43 7.24 12.89 4.40
C LEU A 43 8.50 12.81 3.52
N LEU A 44 9.39 13.81 3.58
CA LEU A 44 10.66 13.81 2.86
C LEU A 44 11.56 12.63 3.25
N MET A 45 11.55 12.20 4.51
CA MET A 45 12.32 11.03 4.96
C MET A 45 11.88 9.72 4.28
N MET A 46 10.63 9.67 3.81
CA MET A 46 10.02 8.52 3.13
C MET A 46 9.80 8.76 1.62
N GLU A 47 10.33 9.86 1.06
CA GLU A 47 9.99 10.33 -0.29
C GLU A 47 10.23 9.26 -1.37
N GLU A 48 11.38 8.58 -1.33
CA GLU A 48 11.73 7.56 -2.32
C GLU A 48 10.72 6.39 -2.29
N GLN A 49 10.42 5.89 -1.09
CA GLN A 49 9.47 4.79 -0.91
C GLN A 49 8.05 5.20 -1.30
N LEU A 50 7.64 6.42 -0.97
CA LEU A 50 6.33 6.95 -1.35
C LEU A 50 6.20 7.16 -2.86
N LEU A 51 7.26 7.60 -3.54
CA LEU A 51 7.28 7.76 -5.00
C LEU A 51 7.17 6.41 -5.72
N GLU A 52 7.78 5.36 -5.16
CA GLU A 52 7.67 3.99 -5.67
C GLU A 52 6.28 3.39 -5.41
N ASN A 53 5.63 3.78 -4.31
CA ASN A 53 4.38 3.21 -3.81
C ASN A 53 3.24 4.24 -3.67
N LEU A 54 3.05 5.09 -4.70
CA LEU A 54 1.96 6.09 -4.67
C LEU A 54 0.60 5.44 -4.40
N GLY A 55 -0.24 6.12 -3.64
CA GLY A 55 -1.57 5.68 -3.24
C GLY A 55 -1.55 4.56 -2.19
N GLN A 56 -0.48 4.45 -1.40
CA GLN A 56 -0.34 3.46 -0.32
C GLN A 56 0.02 4.12 1.01
N LEU A 57 -0.32 3.43 2.09
CA LEU A 57 0.18 3.68 3.43
C LEU A 57 1.46 2.90 3.62
N LEU A 58 2.53 3.57 4.03
CA LEU A 58 3.80 2.93 4.38
C LEU A 58 4.14 3.20 5.84
N PRO A 59 4.59 2.21 6.61
CA PRO A 59 5.13 2.48 7.92
C PRO A 59 6.56 3.00 7.78
N MET A 60 6.92 4.02 8.58
CA MET A 60 8.31 4.47 8.64
C MET A 60 9.21 3.42 9.28
N GLN A 61 8.71 2.77 10.33
CA GLN A 61 9.36 1.67 11.02
C GLN A 61 8.30 0.86 11.77
N ILE A 62 8.45 -0.45 11.82
CA ILE A 62 7.65 -1.34 12.69
C ILE A 62 8.63 -2.18 13.50
N SER A 63 8.39 -2.30 14.80
CA SER A 63 9.21 -3.06 15.74
C SER A 63 8.35 -3.88 16.70
N GLY A 64 7.69 -4.91 16.16
CA GLY A 64 6.94 -5.90 16.92
C GLY A 64 5.50 -6.07 16.41
N ASP A 65 4.81 -7.03 17.00
CA ASP A 65 3.49 -7.47 16.53
C ASP A 65 2.41 -6.39 16.80
N ASP A 66 2.45 -5.70 17.94
CA ASP A 66 1.47 -4.65 18.27
C ASP A 66 1.46 -3.48 17.25
N GLU A 67 2.64 -3.04 16.81
CA GLU A 67 2.77 -1.98 15.79
C GLU A 67 2.37 -2.49 14.39
N TRP A 68 2.57 -3.79 14.14
CA TRP A 68 2.15 -4.44 12.91
C TRP A 68 0.62 -4.57 12.83
N ASP A 69 -0.01 -5.06 13.89
CA ASP A 69 -1.47 -5.18 13.98
C ASP A 69 -2.13 -3.80 13.83
N PHE A 70 -1.60 -2.77 14.50
CA PHE A 70 -2.11 -1.41 14.34
C PHE A 70 -1.95 -0.88 12.90
N TYR A 71 -0.83 -1.21 12.24
CA TYR A 71 -0.64 -0.85 10.83
C TYR A 71 -1.70 -1.51 9.93
N LEU A 72 -2.03 -2.77 10.16
CA LEU A 72 -3.09 -3.47 9.42
C LEU A 72 -4.47 -2.84 9.66
N ASP A 73 -4.79 -2.46 10.90
CA ASP A 73 -6.04 -1.75 11.24
C ASP A 73 -6.17 -0.43 10.46
N VAL A 74 -5.09 0.38 10.42
CA VAL A 74 -5.10 1.62 9.63
C VAL A 74 -5.24 1.32 8.14
N MET A 75 -4.53 0.31 7.62
CA MET A 75 -4.63 -0.09 6.21
C MET A 75 -6.06 -0.49 5.81
N GLU A 76 -6.79 -1.20 6.67
CA GLU A 76 -8.16 -1.62 6.41
C GLU A 76 -9.09 -0.41 6.25
N LYS A 77 -8.94 0.58 7.15
CA LYS A 77 -9.84 1.74 7.27
C LYS A 77 -9.46 2.89 6.34
N LEU A 78 -8.22 2.98 5.89
CA LEU A 78 -7.71 4.08 5.07
C LEU A 78 -7.75 3.76 3.57
N ASP A 79 -8.55 4.51 2.82
CA ASP A 79 -8.55 4.56 1.37
C ASP A 79 -7.88 5.85 0.87
N LEU A 80 -6.98 5.71 -0.10
CA LEU A 80 -6.09 6.78 -0.56
C LEU A 80 -6.33 7.09 -2.04
N PRO A 81 -6.52 8.36 -2.42
CA PRO A 81 -6.46 8.77 -3.81
C PRO A 81 -5.09 8.45 -4.44
N PRO A 82 -5.01 8.20 -5.76
CA PRO A 82 -3.87 7.57 -6.43
C PRO A 82 -2.58 8.40 -6.45
N ASP A 83 -2.67 9.72 -6.27
CA ASP A 83 -1.51 10.63 -6.25
C ASP A 83 -1.10 11.06 -4.83
N THR A 84 -1.77 10.51 -3.82
CA THR A 84 -1.40 10.72 -2.42
C THR A 84 -0.39 9.68 -1.98
N GLY A 85 0.25 9.91 -0.84
CA GLY A 85 0.88 8.86 -0.08
C GLY A 85 0.71 9.15 1.39
N ALA A 86 0.75 8.08 2.17
CA ALA A 86 0.56 8.15 3.61
C ALA A 86 1.72 7.48 4.32
N VAL A 87 2.14 8.06 5.44
CA VAL A 87 3.17 7.48 6.30
C VAL A 87 2.58 7.25 7.68
N LEU A 88 2.70 6.01 8.18
CA LEU A 88 2.48 5.70 9.59
C LEU A 88 3.79 5.88 10.36
N ILE A 89 3.80 6.82 11.29
CA ILE A 89 4.85 6.99 12.29
C ILE A 89 4.43 6.21 13.53
N THR A 90 5.22 5.20 13.88
CA THR A 90 5.00 4.35 15.05
C THR A 90 5.76 4.86 16.27
N PRO A 91 5.44 4.37 17.48
CA PRO A 91 6.23 4.66 18.69
C PRO A 91 7.72 4.38 18.50
N SER A 92 8.05 3.28 17.82
CA SER A 92 9.43 2.91 17.52
C SER A 92 10.10 3.86 16.53
N ALA A 93 9.37 4.32 15.50
CA ALA A 93 9.87 5.34 14.59
C ALA A 93 10.16 6.65 15.34
N PHE A 94 9.24 7.12 16.20
CA PHE A 94 9.45 8.31 17.03
C PHE A 94 10.68 8.21 17.92
N LYS A 95 10.91 7.04 18.54
CA LYS A 95 12.11 6.80 19.37
C LYS A 95 13.40 6.81 18.56
N GLY A 96 13.35 6.39 17.30
CA GLY A 96 14.49 6.38 16.39
C GLY A 96 14.83 7.75 15.79
N MET A 97 13.86 8.66 15.74
CA MET A 97 14.09 10.03 15.27
C MET A 97 14.92 10.80 16.31
N ASN A 98 16.17 11.10 15.96
CA ASN A 98 17.01 11.99 16.77
C ASN A 98 16.59 13.45 16.51
N LEU A 99 15.45 13.83 17.10
CA LEU A 99 14.88 15.18 17.05
C LEU A 99 15.67 16.14 17.97
N SER A 100 16.98 16.16 17.85
CA SER A 100 17.89 16.97 18.69
C SER A 100 17.63 18.49 18.61
N GLU A 101 16.95 18.97 17.56
CA GLU A 101 16.45 20.36 17.48
C GLU A 101 15.20 20.62 18.35
N PHE A 102 14.57 19.57 18.88
CA PHE A 102 13.43 19.57 19.81
C PHE A 102 13.81 18.99 21.18
N SER A 103 15.04 19.30 21.65
CA SER A 103 15.64 18.76 22.89
C SER A 103 14.84 18.98 24.19
N GLU A 104 13.75 19.76 24.16
CA GLU A 104 12.82 19.93 25.28
C GLU A 104 11.93 18.69 25.55
N PHE A 105 11.89 17.71 24.63
CA PHE A 105 10.99 16.54 24.74
C PHE A 105 11.63 15.24 25.24
N GLU A 106 12.95 15.06 25.18
CA GLU A 106 13.60 13.76 25.48
C GLU A 106 13.38 13.30 26.94
N ASP A 107 13.41 14.23 27.89
CA ASP A 107 13.22 13.95 29.32
C ASP A 107 11.75 14.08 29.80
N SER A 108 10.83 14.42 28.90
CA SER A 108 9.43 14.62 29.26
C SER A 108 8.66 13.31 29.31
N GLU A 109 7.75 13.14 30.29
CA GLU A 109 6.67 12.11 30.24
C GLU A 109 5.72 12.34 29.03
N ILE A 110 5.94 13.46 28.31
CA ILE A 110 5.15 13.89 27.17
C ILE A 110 5.65 13.31 25.82
N ALA A 111 6.82 12.67 25.82
CA ALA A 111 7.43 12.17 24.59
C ALA A 111 6.52 11.16 23.85
N PRO A 112 6.33 11.29 22.51
CA PRO A 112 5.41 10.43 21.73
C PRO A 112 5.63 8.92 21.94
N TRP A 113 6.89 8.46 21.97
CA TRP A 113 7.23 7.05 22.17
C TRP A 113 6.99 6.54 23.59
N LYS A 114 7.00 7.41 24.61
CA LYS A 114 6.64 7.03 25.99
C LYS A 114 5.14 6.84 26.16
N ARG A 115 4.35 7.28 25.18
CA ARG A 115 2.88 7.24 25.19
C ARG A 115 2.29 6.26 24.20
N ASN A 116 3.12 5.48 23.51
CA ASN A 116 2.70 4.63 22.40
C ASN A 116 1.91 5.41 21.34
N ALA A 117 2.34 6.64 21.05
CA ALA A 117 1.70 7.48 20.05
C ALA A 117 2.06 7.00 18.64
N TYR A 118 1.04 6.93 17.81
CA TYR A 118 1.08 6.78 16.36
C TYR A 118 0.65 8.09 15.70
N SER A 119 1.15 8.31 14.48
CA SER A 119 0.71 9.41 13.64
C SER A 119 0.60 8.95 12.18
N VAL A 120 -0.51 9.25 11.52
CA VAL A 120 -0.67 9.04 10.08
C VAL A 120 -0.56 10.39 9.39
N ILE A 121 0.43 10.55 8.51
CA ILE A 121 0.64 11.78 7.75
C ILE A 121 0.28 11.51 6.30
N ILE A 122 -0.65 12.27 5.73
CA ILE A 122 -1.13 12.11 4.36
C ILE A 122 -0.94 13.41 3.59
N SER A 123 -0.42 13.31 2.37
CA SER A 123 -0.30 14.45 1.47
C SER A 123 -0.26 14.00 0.01
N ASN A 124 -0.46 14.94 -0.92
CA ASN A 124 -0.13 14.71 -2.32
C ASN A 124 1.40 14.65 -2.45
N ILE A 125 1.93 13.62 -3.10
CA ILE A 125 3.39 13.37 -3.14
C ILE A 125 4.15 14.42 -3.95
N ARG A 126 3.46 15.17 -4.81
CA ARG A 126 4.08 16.25 -5.61
C ARG A 126 3.74 17.64 -5.09
N ASP A 127 2.80 17.74 -4.16
CA ASP A 127 2.28 19.00 -3.66
C ASP A 127 1.88 18.91 -2.18
N HIS A 128 2.82 19.28 -1.31
CA HIS A 128 2.57 19.39 0.13
C HIS A 128 1.93 20.71 0.56
N THR A 129 1.15 21.35 -0.31
CA THR A 129 0.34 22.52 0.08
C THR A 129 -0.66 22.12 1.16
N VAL A 130 -1.31 20.97 1.00
CA VAL A 130 -2.20 20.37 2.00
C VAL A 130 -1.52 19.17 2.64
N VAL A 131 -1.53 19.12 3.97
CA VAL A 131 -1.04 17.99 4.77
C VAL A 131 -2.09 17.65 5.81
N LEU A 132 -2.49 16.39 5.87
CA LEU A 132 -3.37 15.85 6.90
C LEU A 132 -2.52 15.06 7.89
N GLN A 133 -2.76 15.25 9.18
CA GLN A 133 -2.18 14.44 10.24
C GLN A 133 -3.30 13.82 11.09
N ALA A 134 -3.30 12.50 11.25
CA ALA A 134 -4.11 11.83 12.26
C ALA A 134 -3.21 11.42 13.44
N SER A 135 -3.52 11.88 14.65
CA SER A 135 -2.78 11.59 15.89
C SER A 135 -3.50 10.51 16.69
N LEU A 136 -2.89 9.34 16.91
CA LEU A 136 -3.56 8.12 17.41
C LEU A 136 -2.74 7.38 18.48
N PRO A 137 -3.31 7.05 19.64
CA PRO A 137 -3.52 7.98 20.74
C PRO A 137 -2.20 8.37 21.45
N GLY A 138 -1.98 9.67 21.63
CA GLY A 138 -0.86 10.17 22.42
C GLY A 138 -1.25 10.64 23.82
N LEU A 139 -2.43 11.22 24.06
CA LEU A 139 -2.63 11.94 25.34
C LEU A 139 -3.99 11.83 26.01
N GLU A 140 -5.09 11.77 25.26
CA GLU A 140 -6.43 11.73 25.85
C GLU A 140 -7.51 11.51 24.77
N PHE A 141 -7.26 11.99 23.53
CA PHE A 141 -8.16 11.87 22.38
C PHE A 141 -7.39 11.53 21.11
N ALA A 142 -8.09 10.96 20.13
CA ALA A 142 -7.61 10.85 18.75
C ALA A 142 -8.10 12.07 17.97
N GLY A 143 -7.32 12.53 16.99
CA GLY A 143 -7.71 13.69 16.21
C GLY A 143 -7.09 13.72 14.82
N ILE A 144 -7.73 14.46 13.92
CA ILE A 144 -7.25 14.72 12.56
C ILE A 144 -7.12 16.24 12.38
N ASP A 145 -5.90 16.69 12.13
CA ASP A 145 -5.57 18.08 11.83
C ASP A 145 -5.30 18.24 10.32
N ILE A 146 -5.82 19.32 9.74
CA ILE A 146 -5.63 19.66 8.33
C ILE A 146 -4.87 20.97 8.21
N PHE A 147 -3.70 20.92 7.57
CA PHE A 147 -2.88 22.09 7.30
C PHE A 147 -2.93 22.45 5.81
N GLU A 148 -3.14 23.73 5.51
CA GLU A 148 -3.06 24.27 4.14
C GLU A 148 -2.20 25.54 4.13
N ASP A 149 -1.06 25.46 3.44
CA ASP A 149 -0.13 26.57 3.25
C ASP A 149 0.21 27.37 4.53
N GLY A 150 0.56 26.65 5.59
CA GLY A 150 0.93 27.21 6.89
C GLY A 150 -0.25 27.67 7.74
N LYS A 151 -1.47 27.23 7.43
CA LYS A 151 -2.66 27.45 8.26
C LYS A 151 -3.23 26.12 8.73
N HIS A 152 -3.65 26.09 9.98
CA HIS A 152 -4.59 25.08 10.44
C HIS A 152 -5.99 25.40 9.88
N LEU A 153 -6.46 24.53 8.99
CA LEU A 153 -7.70 24.69 8.24
C LEU A 153 -8.89 24.04 8.97
N ALA A 154 -8.69 22.85 9.54
CA ALA A 154 -9.73 22.10 10.24
C ALA A 154 -9.12 21.14 11.27
N ASP A 155 -9.84 20.98 12.38
CA ASP A 155 -9.55 20.07 13.49
C ASP A 155 -10.78 19.17 13.70
N TYR A 156 -10.56 17.86 13.72
CA TYR A 156 -11.56 16.84 14.03
C TYR A 156 -11.10 16.07 15.27
N MET A 157 -11.85 16.15 16.36
CA MET A 157 -11.56 15.41 17.59
C MET A 157 -12.54 14.25 17.80
N TYR A 158 -12.00 13.12 18.24
CA TYR A 158 -12.74 11.87 18.44
C TYR A 158 -12.53 11.32 19.85
N ASN A 159 -13.54 10.61 20.37
CA ASN A 159 -13.43 10.00 21.70
C ASN A 159 -12.57 8.74 21.68
N THR A 160 -12.50 8.08 20.52
CA THR A 160 -11.75 6.83 20.34
C THR A 160 -10.92 6.84 19.07
N VAL A 161 -9.90 5.98 19.03
CA VAL A 161 -9.09 5.75 17.83
C VAL A 161 -9.94 5.15 16.71
N GLU A 162 -10.86 4.24 17.03
CA GLU A 162 -11.74 3.62 16.03
C GLU A 162 -12.61 4.66 15.33
N GLU A 163 -13.29 5.55 16.08
CA GLU A 163 -14.07 6.65 15.48
C GLU A 163 -13.23 7.52 14.54
N CYS A 164 -11.98 7.81 14.94
CA CYS A 164 -11.05 8.57 14.12
C CYS A 164 -10.68 7.83 12.83
N LEU A 165 -10.40 6.53 12.91
CA LEU A 165 -10.08 5.70 11.74
C LEU A 165 -11.27 5.48 10.81
N GLU A 166 -12.48 5.37 11.35
CA GLU A 166 -13.71 5.24 10.56
C GLU A 166 -13.94 6.47 9.65
N ASP A 167 -13.62 7.67 10.14
CA ASP A 167 -13.76 8.92 9.38
C ASP A 167 -12.51 9.30 8.56
N LEU A 168 -11.37 8.69 8.84
CA LEU A 168 -10.08 9.03 8.21
C LEU A 168 -10.15 8.99 6.68
N SER A 169 -10.76 7.96 6.10
CA SER A 169 -10.96 7.86 4.65
C SER A 169 -11.81 9.02 4.10
N ASN A 170 -12.95 9.29 4.73
CA ASN A 170 -13.88 10.33 4.25
C ASN A 170 -13.22 11.72 4.28
N ILE A 171 -12.46 12.01 5.34
CA ILE A 171 -11.72 13.26 5.49
C ILE A 171 -10.60 13.34 4.46
N THR A 172 -9.81 12.26 4.31
CA THR A 172 -8.76 12.17 3.28
C THR A 172 -9.32 12.48 1.90
N TRP A 173 -10.42 11.86 1.51
CA TRP A 173 -11.08 12.13 0.23
C TRP A 173 -11.66 13.54 0.14
N THR A 174 -12.10 14.15 1.24
CA THR A 174 -12.58 15.55 1.22
C THR A 174 -11.48 16.52 0.79
N TYR A 175 -10.25 16.33 1.27
CA TYR A 175 -9.14 17.25 1.02
C TYR A 175 -8.26 16.85 -0.18
N PHE A 176 -8.18 15.56 -0.51
CA PHE A 176 -7.30 15.05 -1.56
C PHE A 176 -8.01 14.46 -2.78
N ARG A 177 -9.35 14.57 -2.85
CA ARG A 177 -10.09 14.14 -4.05
C ARG A 177 -9.54 14.85 -5.30
N PRO A 178 -9.10 14.11 -6.32
CA PRO A 178 -8.61 14.72 -7.55
C PRO A 178 -9.73 15.51 -8.23
N LYS A 179 -9.38 16.70 -8.75
CA LYS A 179 -10.32 17.60 -9.43
C LYS A 179 -10.55 17.22 -10.89
N ASP A 180 -9.56 16.58 -11.50
CA ASP A 180 -9.57 16.17 -12.90
C ASP A 180 -9.97 14.70 -13.06
N GLU A 181 -10.37 14.33 -14.29
CA GLU A 181 -10.58 12.92 -14.64
C GLU A 181 -9.28 12.13 -14.47
N TRP A 182 -9.40 10.93 -13.89
CA TRP A 182 -8.25 10.08 -13.67
C TRP A 182 -7.77 9.47 -14.98
N ASN A 183 -6.46 9.48 -15.19
CA ASN A 183 -5.88 8.73 -16.28
C ASN A 183 -5.90 7.21 -15.97
N LYS A 184 -5.76 6.39 -17.02
CA LYS A 184 -5.77 4.92 -16.87
C LYS A 184 -4.75 4.40 -15.86
N GLY A 185 -3.57 5.03 -15.77
CA GLY A 185 -2.53 4.64 -14.83
C GLY A 185 -2.92 4.88 -13.37
N GLN A 186 -3.67 5.95 -13.10
CA GLN A 186 -4.23 6.24 -11.77
C GLN A 186 -5.31 5.23 -11.39
N ILE A 187 -6.24 4.93 -12.30
CA ILE A 187 -7.28 3.91 -12.10
C ILE A 187 -6.67 2.53 -11.82
N ILE A 188 -5.65 2.15 -12.60
CA ILE A 188 -4.92 0.90 -12.44
C ILE A 188 -4.29 0.84 -11.05
N ARG A 189 -3.50 1.86 -10.70
CA ARG A 189 -2.80 1.95 -9.41
C ARG A 189 -3.76 1.90 -8.23
N TYR A 190 -4.84 2.67 -8.29
CA TYR A 190 -5.85 2.72 -7.23
C TYR A 190 -6.47 1.34 -6.97
N THR A 191 -6.90 0.67 -8.04
CA THR A 191 -7.52 -0.66 -7.95
C THR A 191 -6.53 -1.72 -7.45
N GLU A 192 -5.31 -1.73 -7.99
CA GLU A 192 -4.28 -2.71 -7.63
C GLU A 192 -3.71 -2.47 -6.21
N ASN A 193 -3.67 -1.23 -5.73
CA ASN A 193 -3.29 -0.91 -4.35
C ASN A 193 -4.36 -1.34 -3.35
N TRP A 194 -5.62 -1.05 -3.64
CA TRP A 194 -6.73 -1.47 -2.78
C TRP A 194 -6.75 -2.99 -2.60
N TYR A 195 -6.71 -3.74 -3.71
CA TYR A 195 -6.71 -5.20 -3.62
C TYR A 195 -5.38 -5.75 -3.09
N GLY A 196 -4.28 -5.05 -3.35
CA GLY A 196 -2.95 -5.41 -2.84
C GLY A 196 -2.86 -5.48 -1.32
N LYS A 197 -3.78 -4.84 -0.59
CA LYS A 197 -3.91 -4.99 0.87
C LYS A 197 -4.15 -6.44 1.30
N SER A 198 -4.79 -7.26 0.46
CA SER A 198 -5.04 -8.68 0.75
C SER A 198 -3.75 -9.48 0.93
N VAL A 199 -2.63 -9.04 0.35
CA VAL A 199 -1.31 -9.68 0.51
C VAL A 199 -0.88 -9.67 1.98
N TYR A 200 -1.35 -8.69 2.75
CA TYR A 200 -1.09 -8.56 4.19
C TYR A 200 -2.23 -9.14 5.05
N GLY A 201 -3.19 -9.87 4.46
CA GLY A 201 -4.37 -10.38 5.16
C GLY A 201 -5.46 -9.34 5.40
N VAL A 202 -5.32 -8.12 4.88
CA VAL A 202 -6.36 -7.07 4.93
C VAL A 202 -7.30 -7.26 3.75
N GLU A 203 -8.36 -8.02 3.98
CA GLU A 203 -9.36 -8.39 2.98
C GLU A 203 -10.77 -8.44 3.56
N GLY A 204 -11.77 -8.46 2.69
CA GLY A 204 -13.17 -8.55 3.08
C GLY A 204 -14.01 -7.33 2.69
N PRO A 205 -15.31 -7.35 3.04
CA PRO A 205 -16.27 -6.32 2.62
C PRO A 205 -16.05 -4.96 3.30
N ASP A 206 -15.29 -4.92 4.39
CA ASP A 206 -15.09 -3.72 5.21
C ASP A 206 -13.91 -2.85 4.73
N VAL A 207 -13.05 -3.39 3.85
CA VAL A 207 -11.94 -2.64 3.23
C VAL A 207 -12.50 -1.50 2.39
N LYS A 208 -12.22 -0.27 2.81
CA LYS A 208 -12.76 0.94 2.16
C LYS A 208 -12.27 1.07 0.71
N LEU A 209 -13.21 1.41 -0.18
CA LEU A 209 -12.99 1.66 -1.60
C LEU A 209 -14.10 2.55 -2.18
N HIS A 210 -13.72 3.50 -3.02
CA HIS A 210 -14.59 4.17 -3.98
C HIS A 210 -14.71 3.34 -5.26
N ALA A 211 -15.70 2.46 -5.32
CA ALA A 211 -15.90 1.52 -6.42
C ALA A 211 -15.99 2.20 -7.80
N GLU A 212 -16.47 3.45 -7.86
CA GLU A 212 -16.59 4.24 -9.09
C GLU A 212 -15.26 4.53 -9.79
N TYR A 213 -14.12 4.39 -9.12
CA TYR A 213 -12.78 4.55 -9.71
C TYR A 213 -12.03 3.22 -9.90
N SER A 214 -12.68 2.10 -9.60
CA SER A 214 -12.06 0.78 -9.62
C SER A 214 -12.32 0.07 -10.94
N TYR A 215 -11.27 -0.35 -11.66
CA TYR A 215 -11.45 -1.02 -12.95
C TYR A 215 -12.05 -2.42 -12.83
N VAL A 216 -12.01 -3.06 -11.66
CA VAL A 216 -12.63 -4.39 -11.48
C VAL A 216 -14.15 -4.28 -11.32
N HIS A 217 -14.62 -3.13 -10.82
CA HIS A 217 -16.05 -2.77 -10.74
C HIS A 217 -16.54 -2.14 -12.05
N HIS A 218 -15.69 -1.31 -12.68
CA HIS A 218 -15.94 -0.59 -13.92
C HIS A 218 -14.82 -0.84 -14.97
N PRO A 219 -14.77 -2.02 -15.61
CA PRO A 219 -13.74 -2.38 -16.59
C PRO A 219 -13.60 -1.41 -17.76
N GLU A 220 -14.69 -0.73 -18.12
CA GLU A 220 -14.74 0.28 -19.17
C GLU A 220 -13.83 1.48 -18.91
N LEU A 221 -13.48 1.78 -17.65
CA LEU A 221 -12.59 2.88 -17.29
C LEU A 221 -11.20 2.76 -17.94
N ILE A 222 -10.78 1.54 -18.26
CA ILE A 222 -9.49 1.25 -18.91
C ILE A 222 -9.63 0.37 -20.16
N ASP A 223 -10.81 0.37 -20.79
CA ASP A 223 -11.14 -0.39 -22.00
C ASP A 223 -10.98 -1.92 -21.86
N LEU A 224 -11.37 -2.48 -20.71
CA LEU A 224 -11.35 -3.93 -20.47
C LEU A 224 -12.75 -4.54 -20.48
N THR A 225 -12.80 -5.85 -20.73
CA THR A 225 -13.96 -6.68 -20.40
C THR A 225 -13.91 -7.05 -18.91
N PRO A 226 -15.04 -7.44 -18.29
CA PRO A 226 -15.04 -7.95 -16.91
C PRO A 226 -14.05 -9.09 -16.67
N LEU A 227 -13.94 -10.02 -17.63
CA LEU A 227 -12.98 -11.12 -17.60
C LEU A 227 -11.53 -10.63 -17.55
N ASN A 228 -11.17 -9.74 -18.47
CA ASN A 228 -9.79 -9.24 -18.55
C ASN A 228 -9.44 -8.35 -17.35
N ALA A 229 -10.41 -7.62 -16.80
CA ALA A 229 -10.22 -6.82 -15.59
C ALA A 229 -9.85 -7.71 -14.39
N VAL A 230 -10.60 -8.78 -14.16
CA VAL A 230 -10.33 -9.72 -13.05
C VAL A 230 -8.95 -10.38 -13.20
N PHE A 231 -8.64 -10.93 -14.37
CA PHE A 231 -7.33 -11.56 -14.58
C PHE A 231 -6.17 -10.57 -14.55
N LYS A 232 -6.37 -9.32 -15.01
CA LYS A 232 -5.37 -8.27 -14.84
C LYS A 232 -5.07 -7.99 -13.37
N LEU A 233 -6.10 -7.93 -12.52
CA LEU A 233 -5.92 -7.72 -11.08
C LEU A 233 -5.15 -8.87 -10.43
N ILE A 234 -5.53 -10.12 -10.74
CA ILE A 234 -4.85 -11.32 -10.24
C ILE A 234 -3.37 -11.35 -10.67
N GLN A 235 -3.08 -11.03 -11.94
CA GLN A 235 -1.71 -10.92 -12.44
C GLN A 235 -0.88 -9.87 -11.70
N ALA A 236 -1.52 -8.81 -11.18
CA ALA A 236 -0.84 -7.74 -10.44
C ALA A 236 -0.63 -8.07 -8.96
N THR A 237 -1.45 -8.95 -8.36
CA THR A 237 -1.40 -9.22 -6.91
C THR A 237 -0.78 -10.56 -6.54
N VAL A 238 -1.04 -11.64 -7.27
CA VAL A 238 -0.49 -12.97 -6.92
C VAL A 238 1.04 -12.98 -6.84
N PRO A 239 1.80 -12.36 -7.76
CA PRO A 239 3.26 -12.34 -7.63
C PRO A 239 3.75 -11.69 -6.32
N LYS A 240 3.00 -10.72 -5.78
CA LYS A 240 3.36 -10.02 -4.53
C LYS A 240 3.21 -10.88 -3.28
N GLU A 241 2.40 -11.95 -3.34
CA GLU A 241 2.26 -12.91 -2.22
C GLU A 241 3.49 -13.80 -2.08
N TYR A 242 4.18 -14.02 -3.19
CA TYR A 242 5.44 -14.72 -3.20
C TYR A 242 6.61 -13.81 -2.89
N ASP A 243 6.61 -12.56 -3.39
CA ASP A 243 7.70 -11.58 -3.27
C ASP A 243 8.99 -11.99 -4.02
N THR A 244 9.50 -13.19 -3.78
CA THR A 244 10.69 -13.76 -4.44
C THR A 244 10.50 -15.20 -4.92
N LEU A 245 11.40 -15.66 -5.80
CA LEU A 245 11.44 -17.05 -6.25
C LEU A 245 11.69 -18.02 -5.09
N GLU A 246 12.59 -17.68 -4.17
CA GLU A 246 12.92 -18.53 -3.00
C GLU A 246 11.67 -18.75 -2.14
N ARG A 247 10.90 -17.69 -1.90
CA ARG A 247 9.67 -17.76 -1.13
C ARG A 247 8.57 -18.52 -1.88
N ALA A 248 8.48 -18.38 -3.20
CA ALA A 248 7.60 -19.21 -4.02
C ALA A 248 7.93 -20.71 -3.94
N ILE A 249 9.22 -21.05 -3.96
CA ILE A 249 9.71 -22.42 -3.81
C ILE A 249 9.37 -22.97 -2.42
N GLU A 250 9.62 -22.18 -1.36
CA GLU A 250 9.31 -22.53 0.01
C GLU A 250 7.82 -22.86 0.18
N ILE A 251 6.93 -21.93 -0.21
CA ILE A 251 5.47 -22.10 -0.10
C ILE A 251 5.01 -23.33 -0.90
N THR A 252 5.51 -23.50 -2.13
CA THR A 252 5.15 -24.64 -2.97
C THR A 252 5.53 -25.96 -2.31
N ASN A 253 6.74 -26.06 -1.77
CA ASN A 253 7.22 -27.28 -1.12
C ASN A 253 6.53 -27.56 0.20
N ASP A 254 6.23 -26.54 1.00
CA ASP A 254 5.49 -26.67 2.25
C ASP A 254 4.09 -27.22 2.00
N VAL A 255 3.37 -26.65 1.03
CA VAL A 255 2.04 -27.15 0.62
C VAL A 255 2.12 -28.58 0.08
N ASN A 256 3.09 -28.88 -0.79
CA ASN A 256 3.25 -30.23 -1.34
C ASN A 256 3.46 -31.28 -0.24
N ARG A 257 4.23 -30.93 0.80
CA ARG A 257 4.49 -31.78 1.96
C ARG A 257 3.25 -31.92 2.86
N ASP A 258 2.60 -30.81 3.16
CA ASP A 258 1.47 -30.77 4.10
C ASP A 258 0.22 -31.46 3.54
N MET A 259 0.05 -31.42 2.22
CA MET A 259 -1.08 -32.03 1.50
C MET A 259 -0.76 -33.42 0.90
N ASP A 260 0.48 -33.92 1.03
CA ASP A 260 0.95 -35.19 0.45
C ASP A 260 0.59 -35.34 -1.04
N LEU A 261 0.84 -34.29 -1.83
CA LEU A 261 0.42 -34.23 -3.25
C LEU A 261 1.23 -35.15 -4.16
N GLY A 262 2.33 -35.73 -3.68
CA GLY A 262 3.25 -36.54 -4.49
C GLY A 262 4.02 -35.75 -5.55
N GLU A 263 3.94 -34.42 -5.51
CA GLU A 263 4.64 -33.49 -6.40
C GLU A 263 6.14 -33.47 -6.09
N PRO A 264 7.01 -33.18 -7.09
CA PRO A 264 8.44 -33.10 -6.87
C PRO A 264 8.80 -31.92 -5.96
N VAL A 265 9.89 -32.08 -5.21
CA VAL A 265 10.49 -30.97 -4.45
C VAL A 265 11.05 -29.97 -5.45
N VAL A 266 10.52 -28.75 -5.43
CA VAL A 266 10.96 -27.64 -6.29
C VAL A 266 12.25 -27.07 -5.73
N THR A 267 13.20 -26.77 -6.62
CA THR A 267 14.49 -26.16 -6.30
C THR A 267 14.79 -25.05 -7.29
N GLU A 268 15.57 -24.05 -6.87
CA GLU A 268 15.99 -22.95 -7.74
C GLU A 268 16.72 -23.49 -8.98
N ASP A 269 17.65 -24.41 -8.78
CA ASP A 269 18.39 -25.09 -9.84
C ASP A 269 17.47 -25.81 -10.84
N GLY A 270 16.38 -26.43 -10.36
CA GLY A 270 15.39 -27.08 -11.19
C GLY A 270 14.59 -26.09 -12.04
N ILE A 271 14.14 -24.99 -11.45
CA ILE A 271 13.45 -23.90 -12.18
C ILE A 271 14.40 -23.28 -13.22
N LEU A 272 15.65 -23.00 -12.85
CA LEU A 272 16.62 -22.37 -13.75
C LEU A 272 17.07 -23.27 -14.91
N ARG A 273 16.96 -24.60 -14.75
CA ARG A 273 17.28 -25.58 -15.80
C ARG A 273 16.05 -26.06 -16.57
N ASP A 274 14.90 -25.41 -16.36
CA ASP A 274 13.62 -25.77 -16.96
C ASP A 274 13.27 -27.26 -16.72
N ASP A 275 13.56 -27.78 -15.52
CA ASP A 275 13.13 -29.12 -15.12
C ASP A 275 11.61 -29.18 -15.18
N GLN A 276 11.09 -29.98 -16.12
CA GLN A 276 9.68 -29.99 -16.45
C GLN A 276 8.80 -30.30 -15.23
N SER A 277 9.24 -31.23 -14.37
CA SER A 277 8.44 -31.67 -13.22
C SER A 277 8.36 -30.58 -12.15
N GLN A 278 9.47 -29.91 -11.87
CA GLN A 278 9.52 -28.84 -10.87
C GLN A 278 8.84 -27.56 -11.37
N CYS A 279 9.00 -27.21 -12.65
CA CYS A 279 8.32 -26.07 -13.25
C CYS A 279 6.79 -26.30 -13.30
N GLN A 280 6.35 -27.54 -13.57
CA GLN A 280 4.94 -27.91 -13.51
C GLN A 280 4.38 -27.83 -12.10
N ALA A 281 5.11 -28.29 -11.08
CA ALA A 281 4.67 -28.18 -9.69
C ALA A 281 4.47 -26.72 -9.25
N LEU A 282 5.41 -25.83 -9.62
CA LEU A 282 5.26 -24.39 -9.36
C LEU A 282 4.08 -23.78 -10.14
N LEU A 283 3.90 -24.13 -11.42
CA LEU A 283 2.77 -23.65 -12.20
C LEU A 283 1.42 -24.13 -11.61
N ASN A 284 1.35 -25.39 -11.17
CA ASN A 284 0.16 -25.93 -10.51
C ASN A 284 -0.17 -25.16 -9.22
N ARG A 285 0.85 -24.73 -8.46
CA ARG A 285 0.62 -23.88 -7.28
C ARG A 285 0.05 -22.53 -7.68
N ILE A 286 0.62 -21.89 -8.69
CA ILE A 286 0.13 -20.61 -9.22
C ILE A 286 -1.33 -20.72 -9.67
N THR A 287 -1.72 -21.80 -10.37
CA THR A 287 -3.11 -21.98 -10.81
C THR A 287 -4.08 -22.13 -9.65
N VAL A 288 -3.66 -22.77 -8.55
CA VAL A 288 -4.46 -22.83 -7.31
C VAL A 288 -4.66 -21.44 -6.71
N GLU A 289 -3.62 -20.59 -6.68
CA GLU A 289 -3.78 -19.20 -6.19
C GLU A 289 -4.73 -18.40 -7.06
N ILE A 290 -4.65 -18.53 -8.39
CA ILE A 290 -5.57 -17.85 -9.30
C ILE A 290 -7.01 -18.25 -8.98
N ASP A 291 -7.29 -19.55 -8.82
CA ASP A 291 -8.62 -20.04 -8.47
C ASP A 291 -9.10 -19.52 -7.11
N MET A 292 -8.23 -19.49 -6.10
CA MET A 292 -8.53 -18.93 -4.79
C MET A 292 -8.89 -17.44 -4.89
N LYS A 293 -8.11 -16.65 -5.65
CA LYS A 293 -8.39 -15.21 -5.85
C LYS A 293 -9.66 -14.97 -6.64
N LEU A 294 -9.95 -15.79 -7.64
CA LEU A 294 -11.24 -15.76 -8.33
C LEU A 294 -12.41 -16.03 -7.37
N ASP A 295 -12.23 -16.92 -6.37
CA ASP A 295 -13.25 -17.17 -5.34
C ASP A 295 -13.47 -15.93 -4.49
N MET A 296 -12.40 -15.36 -3.94
CA MET A 296 -12.45 -14.16 -3.11
C MET A 296 -13.14 -13.01 -3.84
N LEU A 297 -12.71 -12.73 -5.08
CA LEU A 297 -13.30 -11.66 -5.90
C LEU A 297 -14.79 -11.90 -6.18
N SER A 298 -15.26 -13.15 -6.20
CA SER A 298 -16.67 -13.46 -6.46
C SER A 298 -17.61 -13.08 -5.30
N TYR A 299 -17.06 -12.92 -4.09
CA TYR A 299 -17.80 -12.43 -2.93
C TYR A 299 -17.84 -10.90 -2.85
N LEU A 300 -17.04 -10.20 -3.65
CA LEU A 300 -17.01 -8.75 -3.64
C LEU A 300 -18.23 -8.19 -4.36
N LYS A 301 -18.91 -7.28 -3.67
CA LYS A 301 -20.12 -6.64 -4.17
C LYS A 301 -19.83 -5.90 -5.47
N ASP A 302 -20.70 -6.06 -6.45
CA ASP A 302 -20.67 -5.37 -7.76
C ASP A 302 -19.46 -5.72 -8.65
N VAL A 303 -18.55 -6.60 -8.20
CA VAL A 303 -17.50 -7.19 -9.05
C VAL A 303 -18.10 -8.28 -9.92
N LYS A 304 -18.00 -8.11 -11.24
CA LYS A 304 -18.50 -9.09 -12.22
C LYS A 304 -17.44 -10.14 -12.50
N VAL A 305 -17.31 -11.11 -11.59
CA VAL A 305 -16.49 -12.29 -11.85
C VAL A 305 -17.20 -13.17 -12.88
N PRO A 306 -16.59 -13.43 -14.04
CA PRO A 306 -17.16 -14.35 -15.02
C PRO A 306 -17.32 -15.72 -14.37
N GLY A 307 -18.45 -16.39 -14.63
CA GLY A 307 -18.65 -17.74 -14.12
C GLY A 307 -17.50 -18.66 -14.56
N ARG A 308 -16.96 -19.44 -13.62
CA ARG A 308 -15.90 -20.45 -13.86
C ARG A 308 -16.41 -21.52 -14.80
N ASN A 309 -16.43 -21.21 -16.09
CA ASN A 309 -16.91 -22.10 -17.12
C ASN A 309 -15.70 -22.55 -17.93
N PHE A 310 -15.11 -23.67 -17.52
CA PHE A 310 -14.01 -24.31 -18.24
C PHE A 310 -14.36 -24.75 -19.67
N GLN A 311 -15.64 -24.64 -20.08
CA GLN A 311 -16.06 -24.83 -21.46
C GLN A 311 -16.02 -23.53 -22.28
N ASN A 312 -15.80 -22.37 -21.64
CA ASN A 312 -15.63 -21.09 -22.31
C ASN A 312 -14.17 -20.92 -22.77
N PRO A 313 -13.90 -20.93 -24.08
CA PRO A 313 -12.53 -20.81 -24.60
C PRO A 313 -11.85 -19.51 -24.17
N ASP A 314 -12.59 -18.40 -24.09
CA ASP A 314 -12.04 -17.09 -23.71
C ASP A 314 -11.59 -17.08 -22.24
N TYR A 315 -12.32 -17.79 -21.37
CA TYR A 315 -11.95 -17.96 -19.96
C TYR A 315 -10.67 -18.77 -19.84
N ASN A 316 -10.61 -19.95 -20.47
CA ASN A 316 -9.44 -20.82 -20.41
C ASN A 316 -8.19 -20.11 -20.95
N GLN A 317 -8.32 -19.40 -22.07
CA GLN A 317 -7.23 -18.62 -22.62
C GLN A 317 -6.74 -17.55 -21.62
N SER A 318 -7.66 -16.79 -21.02
CA SER A 318 -7.28 -15.73 -20.07
C SER A 318 -6.65 -16.30 -18.80
N PHE A 319 -7.13 -17.45 -18.33
CA PHE A 319 -6.59 -18.18 -17.19
C PHE A 319 -5.17 -18.68 -17.47
N ASP A 320 -4.98 -19.35 -18.61
CA ASP A 320 -3.68 -19.88 -19.02
C ASP A 320 -2.64 -18.75 -19.19
N GLU A 321 -3.03 -17.67 -19.87
CA GLU A 321 -2.19 -16.49 -20.05
C GLU A 321 -1.83 -15.84 -18.70
N ALA A 322 -2.77 -15.79 -17.74
CA ALA A 322 -2.51 -15.26 -16.41
C ALA A 322 -1.51 -16.12 -15.64
N ALA A 323 -1.69 -17.44 -15.64
CA ALA A 323 -0.78 -18.37 -14.97
C ALA A 323 0.65 -18.26 -15.52
N MET A 324 0.79 -18.19 -16.85
CA MET A 324 2.11 -18.04 -17.49
C MET A 324 2.76 -16.70 -17.16
N ARG A 325 2.01 -15.59 -17.15
CA ARG A 325 2.55 -14.27 -16.77
C ARG A 325 2.94 -14.17 -15.31
N ILE A 326 2.17 -14.79 -14.42
CA ILE A 326 2.49 -14.84 -13.00
C ILE A 326 3.75 -15.68 -12.78
N TYR A 327 3.88 -16.82 -13.45
CA TYR A 327 5.10 -17.62 -13.44
C TYR A 327 6.31 -16.79 -13.87
N GLU A 328 6.18 -16.03 -14.96
CA GLU A 328 7.25 -15.16 -15.46
C GLU A 328 7.59 -14.05 -14.47
N ALA A 329 6.59 -13.43 -13.85
CA ALA A 329 6.81 -12.40 -12.83
C ALA A 329 7.55 -12.92 -11.59
N ILE A 330 7.25 -14.14 -11.15
CA ILE A 330 7.89 -14.77 -9.97
C ILE A 330 9.31 -15.25 -10.29
N THR A 331 9.50 -15.88 -11.45
CA THR A 331 10.77 -16.55 -11.81
C THR A 331 11.74 -15.66 -12.59
N GLY A 332 11.26 -14.52 -13.12
CA GLY A 332 11.99 -13.67 -14.04
C GLY A 332 12.21 -14.31 -15.42
N ARG A 333 11.46 -15.38 -15.77
CA ARG A 333 11.68 -16.20 -16.97
C ARG A 333 10.36 -16.69 -17.58
N GLU A 334 10.33 -16.79 -18.92
CA GLU A 334 9.19 -17.39 -19.61
C GLU A 334 8.92 -18.82 -19.12
N CYS A 335 7.65 -19.18 -18.96
CA CYS A 335 7.24 -20.53 -18.60
C CYS A 335 7.67 -21.55 -19.67
N PRO A 336 8.34 -22.67 -19.32
CA PRO A 336 8.81 -23.63 -20.31
C PRO A 336 7.67 -24.24 -21.13
N LYS A 337 7.84 -24.35 -22.46
CA LYS A 337 6.83 -24.90 -23.39
C LYS A 337 6.42 -26.36 -23.10
N SER A 338 7.22 -27.08 -22.33
CA SER A 338 6.97 -28.45 -21.88
C SER A 338 5.95 -28.53 -20.74
N VAL A 339 5.69 -27.41 -20.06
CA VAL A 339 4.75 -27.26 -18.96
C VAL A 339 3.41 -26.77 -19.51
N ARG A 340 2.30 -27.21 -18.92
CA ARG A 340 0.95 -26.79 -19.34
C ARG A 340 0.10 -26.45 -18.13
N VAL A 341 -0.76 -25.45 -18.30
CA VAL A 341 -1.86 -25.21 -17.36
C VAL A 341 -2.84 -26.36 -17.51
N MET A 342 -3.20 -27.00 -16.40
CA MET A 342 -4.04 -28.22 -16.37
C MET A 342 -5.51 -27.92 -16.17
#